data_AF-K3XN98-F1
#
_entry.id   AF-K3XN98-F1
#
_cell.length_a   1.000
_cell.length_b   1.000
_cell.length_c   1.000
_cell.angle_alpha   90.00
_cell.angle_beta   90.00
_cell.angle_gamma   90.00
#
_symmetry.space_group_name_H-M   'P 1'
#
loop_
_entity.id
_entity.type
_entity.pdbx_description
1 polymer ?
#
loop_
_entity_poly.entity_id
_entity_poly.type
_entity_poly.pdbx_seq_one_letter_code
_entity_poly.pdbx_strand_id
1 'polypeptide(L)'
;MELQARCLCVVAMLVVAGLAGMETAHGAGECGRVPVDQVALKLAPCAAATQNPRARVPPSCCAQVRAIGRNPKCLCAVMLSDTARKAGVKPAVAMTIPKRCAIANRPVGYKCGPYTLP
;
A
#
# COMPACT_ATOMS: atom_id res chain seq x y z
N MET A 1 -40.25 -32.70 4.94
CA MET A 1 -39.00 -33.03 4.21
C MET A 1 -38.71 -32.02 3.10
N GLU A 2 -39.69 -31.64 2.28
CA GLU A 2 -39.56 -30.65 1.17
C GLU A 2 -39.07 -29.24 1.57
N LEU A 3 -39.47 -28.75 2.75
CA LEU A 3 -39.13 -27.38 3.20
C LEU A 3 -37.69 -27.26 3.70
N GLN A 4 -37.17 -28.33 4.33
CA GLN A 4 -35.79 -28.40 4.85
C GLN A 4 -34.77 -28.42 3.71
N ALA A 5 -35.03 -29.20 2.65
CA ALA A 5 -34.18 -29.28 1.46
C ALA A 5 -34.16 -27.95 0.69
N ARG A 6 -35.31 -27.28 0.55
CA ARG A 6 -35.39 -25.97 -0.13
C ARG A 6 -34.65 -24.88 0.63
N CYS A 7 -34.79 -24.82 1.96
CA CYS A 7 -34.02 -23.88 2.78
C CYS A 7 -32.51 -24.14 2.69
N LEU A 8 -32.08 -25.40 2.77
CA LEU A 8 -30.66 -25.76 2.63
C LEU A 8 -30.09 -25.37 1.27
N CYS A 9 -30.83 -25.59 0.18
CA CYS A 9 -30.42 -25.17 -1.16
C CYS A 9 -30.31 -23.65 -1.31
N VAL A 10 -31.26 -22.89 -0.75
CA VAL A 10 -31.25 -21.42 -0.81
C VAL A 10 -30.10 -20.85 0.03
N VAL A 11 -29.85 -21.42 1.21
CA VAL A 11 -28.71 -21.01 2.06
C VAL A 11 -27.38 -21.36 1.39
N ALA A 12 -27.25 -22.54 0.79
CA ALA A 12 -26.06 -22.93 0.04
C ALA A 12 -25.77 -21.99 -1.14
N MET A 13 -26.81 -21.61 -1.90
CA MET A 13 -26.71 -20.63 -2.99
C MET A 13 -26.28 -19.24 -2.49
N LEU A 14 -26.81 -18.79 -1.34
CA LEU A 14 -26.43 -17.52 -0.71
C LEU A 14 -24.97 -17.51 -0.22
N VAL A 15 -24.49 -18.62 0.35
CA VAL A 15 -23.10 -18.76 0.78
C VAL A 15 -22.15 -18.77 -0.43
N VAL A 16 -22.50 -19.47 -1.51
CA VAL A 16 -21.72 -19.48 -2.75
C VAL A 16 -21.69 -18.10 -3.40
N ALA A 17 -22.84 -17.40 -3.44
CA ALA A 17 -22.92 -16.03 -3.94
C ALA A 17 -22.14 -15.03 -3.07
N GLY A 18 -22.15 -15.23 -1.74
CA GLY A 18 -21.37 -14.42 -0.80
C GLY A 18 -19.86 -14.59 -0.95
N LEU A 19 -19.38 -15.78 -1.30
CA LEU A 19 -17.96 -16.04 -1.57
C LEU A 19 -17.55 -15.57 -2.98
N ALA A 20 -18.40 -15.73 -3.98
CA ALA A 20 -18.14 -15.27 -5.36
C ALA A 20 -18.27 -13.75 -5.54
N GLY A 21 -19.05 -13.08 -4.68
CA GLY A 21 -19.25 -11.62 -4.68
C GLY A 21 -18.10 -10.82 -4.05
N MET A 22 -17.06 -11.48 -3.54
CA MET A 22 -15.86 -10.82 -2.99
C MET A 22 -14.80 -10.53 -4.06
N GLU A 23 -15.15 -10.64 -5.33
CA GLU A 23 -14.38 -10.06 -6.44
C GLU A 23 -14.44 -8.53 -6.30
N THR A 24 -13.65 -8.00 -5.36
CA THR A 24 -13.28 -6.60 -5.32
C THR A 24 -12.68 -6.29 -6.68
N ALA A 25 -13.51 -5.75 -7.57
CA ALA A 25 -13.09 -5.14 -8.81
C ALA A 25 -12.24 -3.92 -8.46
N HIS A 26 -11.00 -4.17 -8.06
CA HIS A 26 -9.99 -3.15 -7.90
C HIS A 26 -9.65 -2.69 -9.32
N GLY A 27 -10.43 -1.73 -9.82
CA GLY A 27 -9.97 -0.87 -10.91
C GLY A 27 -8.55 -0.40 -10.59
N ALA A 28 -7.71 -0.27 -11.61
CA ALA A 28 -6.28 0.02 -11.42
C ALA A 28 -6.09 1.20 -10.44
N GLY A 29 -5.71 0.88 -9.20
CA GLY A 29 -5.56 1.87 -8.14
C GLY A 29 -4.30 2.70 -8.34
N GLU A 30 -3.89 3.47 -7.34
CA GLU A 30 -2.69 4.31 -7.43
C GLU A 30 -1.42 3.51 -7.79
N CYS A 31 -1.39 2.22 -7.44
CA CYS A 31 -0.32 1.27 -7.73
C CYS A 31 -0.65 0.27 -8.86
N GLY A 32 -1.67 0.56 -9.68
CA GLY A 32 -2.11 -0.30 -10.78
C GLY A 32 -2.87 -1.53 -10.27
N ARG A 33 -2.44 -2.73 -10.71
CA ARG A 33 -3.08 -4.01 -10.34
C ARG A 33 -2.78 -4.46 -8.91
N VAL A 34 -1.76 -3.91 -8.27
CA VAL A 34 -1.37 -4.29 -6.91
C VAL A 34 -2.02 -3.33 -5.92
N PRO A 35 -2.74 -3.81 -4.90
CA PRO A 35 -3.35 -2.94 -3.91
C PRO A 35 -2.28 -2.23 -3.07
N VAL A 36 -2.56 -0.98 -2.71
CA VAL A 36 -1.62 -0.09 -2.00
C VAL A 36 -1.13 -0.73 -0.70
N ASP A 37 -2.00 -1.38 0.06
CA ASP A 37 -1.65 -2.01 1.33
C ASP A 37 -0.68 -3.18 1.17
N GLN A 38 -0.80 -3.98 0.10
CA GLN A 38 0.19 -5.04 -0.17
C GLN A 38 1.55 -4.46 -0.51
N VAL A 39 1.59 -3.32 -1.21
CA VAL A 39 2.85 -2.61 -1.46
C VAL A 39 3.41 -2.03 -0.17
N ALA A 40 2.56 -1.48 0.71
CA ALA A 40 2.97 -0.94 2.01
C ALA A 40 3.59 -2.01 2.93
N LEU A 41 3.06 -3.24 2.93
CA LEU A 41 3.64 -4.35 3.69
C LEU A 41 5.06 -4.68 3.25
N LYS A 42 5.36 -4.56 1.95
CA LYS A 42 6.72 -4.77 1.46
C LYS A 42 7.68 -3.81 2.15
N LEU A 43 7.27 -2.56 2.43
CA LEU A 43 8.07 -1.52 3.07
C LEU A 43 8.36 -1.76 4.57
N ALA A 44 8.04 -2.94 5.13
CA ALA A 44 8.47 -3.36 6.46
C ALA A 44 9.95 -3.06 6.81
N PRO A 45 10.97 -3.31 5.94
CA PRO A 45 12.35 -2.98 6.27
C PRO A 45 12.61 -1.47 6.34
N CYS A 46 11.68 -0.62 5.86
CA CYS A 46 11.76 0.82 5.99
C CYS A 46 11.23 1.34 7.34
N ALA A 47 10.57 0.53 8.17
CA ALA A 47 9.82 1.01 9.34
C ALA A 47 10.64 1.92 10.27
N ALA A 48 11.86 1.52 10.67
CA ALA A 48 12.71 2.35 11.51
C ALA A 48 13.10 3.67 10.82
N ALA A 49 13.37 3.62 9.51
CA ALA A 49 13.78 4.77 8.72
C ALA A 49 12.62 5.75 8.45
N THR A 50 11.37 5.27 8.42
CA THR A 50 10.18 6.10 8.25
C THR A 50 9.69 6.70 9.56
N GLN A 51 10.13 6.18 10.71
CA GLN A 51 9.80 6.71 12.04
C GLN A 51 10.85 7.70 12.56
N ASN A 52 12.12 7.50 12.19
CA ASN A 52 13.25 8.31 12.63
C ASN A 52 14.07 8.82 11.42
N PRO A 53 14.17 10.14 11.21
CA PRO A 53 14.92 10.71 10.08
C PRO A 53 16.42 10.42 10.12
N ARG A 54 16.97 10.08 11.29
CA ARG A 54 18.39 9.75 11.48
C ARG A 54 18.70 8.25 11.36
N ALA A 55 17.69 7.38 11.44
CA ALA A 55 17.90 5.93 11.45
C ALA A 55 18.37 5.42 10.08
N ARG A 56 19.50 4.71 10.00
CA ARG A 56 20.07 4.22 8.73
C ARG A 56 19.01 3.50 7.87
N VAL A 57 18.97 3.82 6.58
CA VAL A 57 18.07 3.14 5.64
C VAL A 57 18.72 1.84 5.17
N PRO A 58 18.09 0.67 5.37
CA PRO A 58 18.67 -0.58 4.88
C PRO A 58 18.61 -0.65 3.35
N PRO A 59 19.56 -1.33 2.69
CA PRO A 59 19.57 -1.46 1.23
C PRO A 59 18.28 -2.08 0.67
N SER A 60 17.69 -3.04 1.39
CA SER A 60 16.42 -3.68 1.04
C SER A 60 15.25 -2.68 0.99
N CYS A 61 15.20 -1.73 1.93
CA CYS A 61 14.23 -0.63 1.90
C CYS A 61 14.43 0.22 0.64
N CYS A 62 15.66 0.63 0.34
CA CYS A 62 15.94 1.45 -0.83
C CYS A 62 15.60 0.75 -2.15
N ALA A 63 15.83 -0.57 -2.26
CA ALA A 63 15.47 -1.34 -3.43
C ALA A 63 13.95 -1.30 -3.68
N GLN A 64 13.15 -1.44 -2.63
CA GLN A 64 11.70 -1.38 -2.75
C GLN A 64 11.18 0.02 -3.05
N VAL A 65 11.69 1.04 -2.36
CA VAL A 65 11.31 2.44 -2.61
C VAL A 65 11.68 2.85 -4.04
N ARG A 66 12.81 2.34 -4.58
CA ARG A 66 13.17 2.53 -5.99
C ARG A 66 12.19 1.88 -6.96
N ALA A 67 11.67 0.69 -6.63
CA ALA A 67 10.69 0.01 -7.47
C ALA A 67 9.38 0.81 -7.56
N ILE A 68 8.87 1.31 -6.43
CA ILE A 68 7.60 2.06 -6.39
C ILE A 68 7.76 3.53 -6.79
N GLY A 69 8.94 4.12 -6.57
CA GLY A 69 9.24 5.52 -6.82
C GLY A 69 9.22 5.92 -8.30
N ARG A 70 9.18 4.95 -9.21
CA ARG A 70 8.92 5.17 -10.64
C ARG A 70 7.50 5.68 -10.90
N ASN A 71 6.55 5.40 -9.99
CA ASN A 71 5.20 5.92 -10.01
C ASN A 71 4.99 6.81 -8.77
N PRO A 72 5.13 8.15 -8.89
CA PRO A 72 4.94 9.06 -7.77
C PRO A 72 3.57 8.90 -7.09
N LYS A 73 2.52 8.60 -7.87
CA LYS A 73 1.16 8.43 -7.34
C LYS A 73 1.10 7.22 -6.40
N CYS A 74 1.66 6.09 -6.82
CA CYS A 74 1.78 4.89 -5.99
C CYS A 74 2.64 5.14 -4.75
N LEU A 75 3.79 5.80 -4.90
CA LEU A 75 4.65 6.15 -3.77
C LEU A 75 3.90 6.98 -2.72
N CYS A 76 3.19 8.03 -3.14
CA CYS A 76 2.38 8.85 -2.24
C CYS A 76 1.30 8.02 -1.54
N ALA A 77 0.56 7.21 -2.30
CA ALA A 77 -0.51 6.38 -1.77
C ALA A 77 0.00 5.40 -0.71
N VAL A 78 1.13 4.75 -0.97
CA VAL A 78 1.76 3.80 -0.04
C VAL A 78 2.18 4.50 1.25
N MET A 79 2.89 5.64 1.15
CA MET A 79 3.37 6.37 2.33
C MET A 79 2.26 7.01 3.15
N LEU A 80 1.09 7.25 2.54
CA LEU A 80 -0.11 7.83 3.18
C LEU A 80 -1.21 6.80 3.45
N SER A 81 -0.97 5.51 3.18
CA SER A 81 -1.93 4.44 3.40
C SER A 81 -2.26 4.26 4.88
N ASP A 82 -3.44 3.71 5.17
CA ASP A 82 -3.81 3.37 6.55
C ASP A 82 -2.90 2.30 7.13
N THR A 83 -2.43 1.36 6.30
CA THR A 83 -1.41 0.37 6.72
C THR A 83 -0.12 1.05 7.18
N ALA A 84 0.38 2.03 6.43
CA ALA A 84 1.56 2.79 6.83
C ALA A 84 1.32 3.55 8.15
N ARG A 85 0.15 4.20 8.31
CA ARG A 85 -0.20 4.92 9.56
C ARG A 85 -0.26 3.98 10.76
N LYS A 86 -0.91 2.83 10.61
CA LYS A 86 -1.01 1.79 11.65
C LYS A 86 0.36 1.23 12.03
N ALA A 87 1.29 1.16 11.08
CA ALA A 87 2.69 0.79 11.32
C ALA A 87 3.54 1.92 11.95
N GLY A 88 2.94 3.06 12.30
CA GLY A 88 3.62 4.20 12.92
C GLY A 88 4.46 5.03 11.95
N VAL A 89 4.27 4.89 10.64
CA VAL A 89 4.99 5.67 9.62
C VAL A 89 4.66 7.15 9.79
N LYS A 90 5.71 7.99 9.90
CA LYS A 90 5.55 9.45 9.89
C LYS A 90 5.68 9.95 8.45
N PRO A 91 4.62 10.49 7.82
CA PRO A 91 4.67 10.84 6.40
C PRO A 91 5.78 11.83 6.06
N ALA A 92 6.00 12.85 6.90
CA ALA A 92 7.07 13.84 6.71
C ALA A 92 8.46 13.20 6.65
N VAL A 93 8.73 12.17 7.45
CA VAL A 93 10.00 11.43 7.45
C VAL A 93 10.05 10.46 6.27
N ALA A 94 8.95 9.77 6.00
CA ALA A 94 8.84 8.79 4.93
C ALA A 94 9.08 9.41 3.54
N MET A 95 8.62 10.64 3.30
CA MET A 95 8.88 11.36 2.04
C MET A 95 10.36 11.72 1.84
N THR A 96 11.18 11.70 2.89
CA THR A 96 12.64 11.91 2.76
C THR A 96 13.39 10.65 2.34
N ILE A 97 12.77 9.47 2.42
CA ILE A 97 13.43 8.18 2.12
C ILE A 97 13.97 8.13 0.69
N PRO A 98 13.25 8.54 -0.37
CA PRO A 98 13.79 8.56 -1.73
C PRO A 98 15.07 9.37 -1.85
N LYS A 99 15.16 10.50 -1.14
CA LYS A 99 16.37 11.34 -1.08
C LYS A 99 17.51 10.64 -0.35
N ARG A 100 17.23 10.03 0.80
CA ARG A 100 18.21 9.29 1.62
C ARG A 100 18.74 8.03 0.92
N CYS A 101 17.94 7.42 0.05
CA CYS A 101 18.32 6.32 -0.82
C CYS A 101 19.03 6.75 -2.12
N ALA A 102 19.28 8.05 -2.31
CA ALA A 102 19.92 8.62 -3.50
C ALA A 102 19.28 8.14 -4.82
N ILE A 103 17.94 8.10 -4.89
CA ILE A 103 17.23 7.71 -6.10
C ILE A 103 17.32 8.87 -7.10
N ALA A 104 18.06 8.68 -8.20
CA ALA A 104 18.35 9.71 -9.19
C ALA A 104 17.10 10.30 -9.85
N ASN A 105 16.17 9.46 -10.31
CA ASN A 105 14.95 9.90 -11.00
C ASN A 105 13.76 10.08 -10.05
N ARG A 106 14.01 10.59 -8.84
CA ARG A 106 12.92 10.82 -7.89
C ARG A 106 12.09 12.03 -8.35
N PRO A 107 10.75 11.98 -8.22
CA PRO A 107 9.87 13.07 -8.65
C PRO A 107 9.90 14.22 -7.63
N VAL A 108 10.96 15.04 -7.68
CA VAL A 108 11.15 16.22 -6.81
C VAL A 108 10.03 17.23 -7.06
N GLY A 109 9.44 17.78 -6.00
CA GLY A 109 8.35 18.74 -6.08
C GLY A 109 6.96 18.12 -6.28
N TYR A 110 6.86 16.79 -6.38
CA TYR A 110 5.56 16.12 -6.49
C TYR A 110 4.78 16.22 -5.18
N LYS A 111 3.50 16.62 -5.29
CA LYS A 111 2.60 16.83 -4.14
C LYS A 111 1.86 15.53 -3.78
N CYS A 112 2.16 15.00 -2.61
CA CYS A 112 1.43 13.93 -1.94
C CYS A 112 0.44 14.53 -0.94
N GLY A 113 -0.65 15.13 -1.43
CA GLY A 113 -1.60 15.87 -0.59
C GLY A 113 -0.93 17.07 0.08
N PRO A 114 -0.86 17.14 1.43
CA PRO A 114 -0.18 18.24 2.13
C PRO A 114 1.37 18.10 2.15
N TYR A 115 1.92 16.97 1.69
CA TYR A 115 3.36 16.73 1.68
C TYR A 115 3.95 16.89 0.28
N THR A 116 5.21 17.31 0.21
CA THR A 116 5.95 17.41 -1.05
C THR A 116 7.21 16.56 -1.00
N LEU A 117 7.49 15.83 -2.08
CA LEU A 117 8.71 15.05 -2.21
C LEU A 117 9.94 15.98 -2.40
N PRO A 118 10.93 15.93 -1.49
CA PRO A 118 12.11 16.79 -1.51
C PRO A 118 13.20 16.26 -2.46
#